data_AF-A0A1B3NC95-F1
#
_entry.id   AF-A0A1B3NC95-F1
#
_cell.length_a   1.000
_cell.length_b   1.000
_cell.length_c   1.000
_cell.angle_alpha   90.00
_cell.angle_beta   90.00
_cell.angle_gamma   90.00
#
_symmetry.space_group_name_H-M   'P 1'
#
loop_
_entity.id
_entity.type
_entity.pdbx_description
1 polymer ?
#
loop_
_entity_poly.entity_id
_entity_poly.type
_entity_poly.pdbx_seq_one_letter_code
_entity_poly.pdbx_strand_id
1 'polypeptide(L)'
;MSQEHDEEQFDPASHVEIANIDMDELHGMSEAEMRAYFLKLARSAKPGQLSEFLYGLTGNGDETPEEMHVDYVERRMATIRGLNKVRVAFDDVLSRLEGETDGSR
;
A
#
# COMPACT_ATOMS: atom_id res chain seq x y z
N MET A 1 -27.55 -33.68 -9.81
CA MET A 1 -27.05 -32.39 -10.33
C MET A 1 -25.94 -31.98 -9.39
N SER A 2 -24.71 -32.31 -9.75
CA SER A 2 -23.52 -32.00 -8.95
C SER A 2 -23.25 -30.50 -9.13
N GLN A 3 -23.32 -29.73 -8.06
CA GLN A 3 -22.83 -28.36 -8.06
C GLN A 3 -21.30 -28.43 -8.15
N GLU A 4 -20.77 -28.03 -9.29
CA GLU A 4 -19.35 -27.75 -9.47
C GLU A 4 -18.99 -26.64 -8.48
N HIS A 5 -18.20 -26.97 -7.47
CA HIS A 5 -17.47 -25.97 -6.71
C HIS A 5 -16.44 -25.40 -7.69
N ASP A 6 -16.72 -24.20 -8.21
CA ASP A 6 -15.68 -23.36 -8.79
C ASP A 6 -14.67 -23.09 -7.67
N GLU A 7 -13.62 -23.91 -7.62
CA GLU A 7 -12.42 -23.60 -6.86
C GLU A 7 -11.86 -22.33 -7.49
N GLU A 8 -12.16 -21.17 -6.89
CA GLU A 8 -11.55 -19.89 -7.25
C GLU A 8 -10.04 -20.07 -7.19
N GLN A 9 -9.44 -20.24 -8.37
CA GLN A 9 -8.04 -20.54 -8.53
C GLN A 9 -7.22 -19.43 -7.85
N PHE A 10 -6.52 -19.78 -6.77
CA PHE A 10 -5.65 -18.87 -6.03
C PHE A 10 -4.61 -18.29 -7.00
N ASP A 11 -4.66 -16.96 -7.22
CA ASP A 11 -3.66 -16.26 -8.01
C ASP A 11 -2.65 -15.60 -7.06
N PRO A 12 -1.46 -16.18 -6.87
CA PRO A 12 -0.44 -15.61 -5.99
C PRO A 12 0.11 -14.28 -6.52
N ALA A 13 0.03 -14.00 -7.83
CA ALA A 13 0.59 -12.78 -8.40
C ALA A 13 -0.18 -11.53 -7.92
N SER A 14 -1.52 -11.59 -7.92
CA SER A 14 -2.35 -10.50 -7.42
C SER A 14 -2.17 -10.24 -5.93
N HIS A 15 -1.87 -11.27 -5.13
CA HIS A 15 -1.59 -11.13 -3.70
C HIS A 15 -0.26 -10.39 -3.44
N VAL A 16 0.76 -10.60 -4.29
CA VAL A 16 2.06 -9.92 -4.19
C VAL A 16 1.91 -8.44 -4.55
N GLU A 17 1.10 -8.11 -5.56
CA GLU A 17 0.85 -6.73 -6.00
C GLU A 17 0.11 -5.89 -4.95
N ILE A 18 -0.86 -6.47 -4.24
CA ILE A 18 -1.56 -5.74 -3.16
C ILE A 18 -0.73 -5.61 -1.89
N ALA A 19 0.30 -6.43 -1.68
CA ALA A 19 1.10 -6.44 -0.47
C ALA A 19 2.32 -5.51 -0.56
N ASN A 20 2.92 -5.43 -1.75
CA ASN A 20 4.12 -4.64 -1.99
C ASN A 20 3.80 -3.25 -2.51
N ILE A 21 4.63 -2.28 -2.13
CA ILE A 21 4.61 -0.94 -2.71
C ILE A 21 5.90 -0.79 -3.51
N ASP A 22 5.79 -0.57 -4.81
CA ASP A 22 6.91 -0.12 -5.62
C ASP A 22 7.09 1.40 -5.41
N MET A 23 8.09 1.77 -4.61
CA MET A 23 8.37 3.18 -4.31
C MET A 23 8.92 3.94 -5.52
N ASP A 24 9.54 3.25 -6.49
CA ASP A 24 10.03 3.87 -7.72
C ASP A 24 8.85 4.22 -8.63
N GLU A 25 7.83 3.35 -8.69
CA GLU A 25 6.59 3.63 -9.43
C GLU A 25 5.84 4.85 -8.85
N LEU A 26 5.86 5.02 -7.53
CA LEU A 26 5.20 6.16 -6.88
C LEU A 26 6.01 7.47 -6.94
N HIS A 27 7.26 7.41 -7.39
CA HIS A 27 8.13 8.59 -7.38
C HIS A 27 7.60 9.69 -8.32
N GLY A 28 7.37 10.87 -7.76
CA GLY A 28 6.87 12.04 -8.51
C GLY A 28 5.36 12.10 -8.69
N MET A 29 4.60 11.09 -8.22
CA MET A 29 3.13 11.14 -8.21
C MET A 29 2.61 12.14 -7.17
N SER A 30 1.56 12.88 -7.54
CA SER A 30 0.75 13.66 -6.61
C SER A 30 -0.09 12.77 -5.68
N GLU A 31 -0.63 13.34 -4.61
CA GLU A 31 -1.52 12.60 -3.69
C GLU A 31 -2.74 12.00 -4.41
N ALA A 32 -3.30 12.75 -5.36
CA ALA A 32 -4.45 12.30 -6.14
C ALA A 32 -4.10 11.10 -7.05
N GLU A 33 -2.92 11.14 -7.68
CA GLU A 33 -2.43 10.04 -8.53
C GLU A 33 -2.14 8.78 -7.72
N MET A 34 -1.49 8.92 -6.54
CA MET A 34 -1.25 7.78 -5.65
C MET A 34 -2.56 7.14 -5.17
N ARG A 35 -3.58 7.95 -4.81
CA ARG A 35 -4.90 7.42 -4.44
C ARG A 35 -5.57 6.67 -5.58
N ALA A 36 -5.50 7.22 -6.80
CA ALA A 36 -6.06 6.56 -7.98
C ALA A 36 -5.33 5.25 -8.31
N TYR A 37 -4.00 5.22 -8.17
CA TYR A 37 -3.18 4.03 -8.33
C TYR A 37 -3.57 2.93 -7.33
N PHE A 38 -3.60 3.24 -6.02
CA PHE A 38 -3.97 2.26 -5.01
C PHE A 38 -5.42 1.79 -5.15
N LEU A 39 -6.34 2.66 -5.57
CA LEU A 39 -7.72 2.26 -5.84
C LEU A 39 -7.81 1.29 -7.02
N LYS A 40 -6.99 1.48 -8.06
CA LYS A 40 -6.91 0.54 -9.19
C LYS A 40 -6.43 -0.83 -8.71
N LEU A 41 -5.37 -0.88 -7.89
CA LEU A 41 -4.87 -2.13 -7.30
C LEU A 41 -5.91 -2.83 -6.42
N ALA A 42 -6.64 -2.06 -5.60
CA ALA A 42 -7.69 -2.62 -4.74
C ALA A 42 -8.81 -3.26 -5.58
N ARG A 43 -9.21 -2.61 -6.68
CA ARG A 43 -10.24 -3.12 -7.60
C ARG A 43 -9.81 -4.31 -8.44
N SER A 44 -8.51 -4.47 -8.69
CA SER A 44 -7.98 -5.65 -9.39
C SER A 44 -7.77 -6.85 -8.46
N ALA A 45 -7.80 -6.64 -7.14
CA ALA A 45 -7.67 -7.69 -6.15
C ALA A 45 -8.95 -8.51 -6.03
N LYS A 46 -8.82 -9.80 -5.74
CA LYS A 46 -9.98 -10.59 -5.33
C LYS A 46 -10.45 -10.11 -3.94
N PRO A 47 -11.76 -10.03 -3.66
CA PRO A 47 -12.26 -9.57 -2.36
C PRO A 47 -11.67 -10.33 -1.17
N GLY A 48 -11.50 -11.65 -1.28
CA GLY A 48 -10.87 -12.46 -0.23
C GLY A 48 -9.40 -12.11 0.05
N GLN A 49 -8.62 -11.79 -0.98
CA GLN A 49 -7.22 -11.37 -0.83
C GLN A 49 -7.12 -9.98 -0.19
N LEU A 50 -8.01 -9.06 -0.58
CA LEU A 50 -8.05 -7.72 0.00
C LEU A 50 -8.49 -7.77 1.47
N SER A 51 -9.50 -8.58 1.78
CA SER A 51 -9.95 -8.84 3.15
C SER A 51 -8.85 -9.45 4.01
N GLU A 52 -8.14 -10.48 3.52
CA GLU A 52 -7.01 -11.10 4.22
C GLU A 52 -5.89 -10.09 4.46
N PHE A 53 -5.54 -9.25 3.48
CA PHE A 53 -4.54 -8.20 3.66
C PHE A 53 -4.94 -7.16 4.70
N LEU A 54 -6.21 -6.74 4.71
CA LEU A 54 -6.70 -5.68 5.59
C LEU A 54 -6.98 -6.14 7.02
N TYR A 55 -7.52 -7.34 7.17
CA TYR A 55 -8.09 -7.82 8.43
C TYR A 55 -7.54 -9.18 8.87
N GLY A 56 -6.72 -9.86 8.06
CA GLY A 56 -6.19 -11.18 8.36
C GLY A 56 -7.29 -12.19 8.70
N LEU A 57 -7.01 -13.10 9.63
CA LEU A 57 -8.00 -14.06 10.15
C LEU A 57 -9.12 -13.42 10.99
N THR A 58 -9.08 -12.10 11.19
CA THR A 58 -10.05 -11.36 12.01
C THR A 58 -11.07 -10.58 11.19
N GLY A 59 -11.04 -10.70 9.86
CA GLY A 59 -12.12 -10.20 9.01
C GLY A 59 -13.42 -10.90 9.37
N ASN A 60 -14.43 -10.12 9.74
CA ASN A 60 -15.73 -10.69 10.11
C ASN A 60 -16.55 -11.09 8.88
N GLY A 61 -16.10 -10.69 7.68
CA GLY A 61 -16.72 -11.04 6.40
C GLY A 61 -17.95 -10.19 6.06
N ASP A 62 -18.23 -9.18 6.89
CA ASP A 62 -19.36 -8.27 6.75
C ASP A 62 -19.00 -7.01 5.94
N GLU A 63 -17.70 -6.79 5.64
CA GLU A 63 -17.22 -5.63 4.92
C GLU A 63 -17.59 -5.72 3.43
N THR A 64 -18.20 -4.66 2.90
CA THR A 64 -18.47 -4.55 1.48
C THR A 64 -17.18 -4.34 0.68
N PRO A 65 -17.13 -4.74 -0.61
CA PRO A 65 -15.98 -4.46 -1.46
C PRO A 65 -15.62 -2.97 -1.49
N GLU A 66 -16.62 -2.08 -1.50
CA GLU A 66 -16.43 -0.64 -1.46
C GLU A 66 -15.71 -0.17 -0.18
N GLU A 67 -16.10 -0.68 0.98
CA GLU A 67 -15.45 -0.36 2.26
C GLU A 67 -14.00 -0.85 2.26
N MET A 68 -13.74 -2.07 1.80
CA MET A 68 -12.39 -2.61 1.71
C MET A 68 -11.49 -1.79 0.78
N HIS A 69 -12.02 -1.31 -0.35
CA HIS A 69 -11.26 -0.44 -1.26
C HIS A 69 -10.85 0.87 -0.59
N VAL A 70 -11.76 1.48 0.18
CA VAL A 70 -11.48 2.72 0.91
C VAL A 70 -10.39 2.47 1.96
N ASP A 71 -10.57 1.45 2.80
CA ASP A 71 -9.63 1.07 3.85
C ASP A 71 -8.22 0.82 3.30
N TYR A 72 -8.13 0.10 2.17
CA TYR A 72 -6.87 -0.16 1.50
C TYR A 72 -6.15 1.12 1.08
N VAL A 73 -6.87 2.02 0.39
CA VAL A 73 -6.30 3.29 -0.06
C VAL A 73 -5.86 4.13 1.14
N GLU A 74 -6.67 4.23 2.18
CA GLU A 74 -6.33 5.04 3.36
C GLU A 74 -5.09 4.53 4.09
N ARG A 75 -4.98 3.21 4.30
CA ARG A 75 -3.81 2.60 4.93
C ARG A 75 -2.55 2.81 4.10
N ARG A 76 -2.63 2.60 2.78
CA ARG A 76 -1.50 2.83 1.87
C ARG A 76 -1.05 4.30 1.90
N MET A 77 -1.99 5.23 1.82
CA MET A 77 -1.67 6.66 1.90
C MET A 77 -1.10 7.07 3.26
N ALA A 78 -1.50 6.42 4.35
CA ALA A 78 -0.91 6.65 5.67
C ALA A 78 0.54 6.15 5.74
N THR A 79 0.82 4.96 5.21
CA THR A 79 2.19 4.41 5.10
C THR A 79 3.10 5.33 4.30
N ILE A 80 2.68 5.78 3.11
CA ILE A 80 3.48 6.70 2.28
C ILE A 80 3.78 8.01 3.01
N ARG A 81 2.77 8.59 3.69
CA ARG A 81 2.98 9.80 4.51
C ARG A 81 3.98 9.56 5.65
N GLY A 82 3.95 8.37 6.27
CA GLY A 82 4.92 7.96 7.28
C GLY A 82 6.34 7.88 6.71
N LEU A 83 6.52 7.18 5.59
CA LEU A 83 7.81 7.04 4.91
C LEU A 83 8.38 8.38 4.48
N ASN A 84 7.56 9.28 3.94
CA ASN A 84 7.99 10.63 3.57
C ASN A 84 8.46 11.45 4.77
N LYS A 85 7.81 11.33 5.93
CA LYS A 85 8.26 11.99 7.16
C LYS A 85 9.63 11.46 7.61
N VAL A 86 9.83 10.15 7.54
CA VAL A 86 11.10 9.51 7.89
C VAL A 86 12.20 9.98 6.93
N ARG A 87 11.94 10.02 5.62
CA ARG A 87 12.89 10.52 4.62
C ARG A 87 13.33 11.95 4.92
N VAL A 88 12.38 12.87 5.14
CA VAL A 88 12.69 14.28 5.46
C VAL A 88 13.52 14.40 6.73
N ALA A 89 13.24 13.58 7.76
CA ALA A 89 14.04 13.56 8.97
C ALA A 89 15.48 13.07 8.72
N PHE A 90 15.67 12.07 7.86
CA PHE A 90 16.99 11.63 7.43
C PHE A 90 17.73 12.71 6.63
N ASP A 91 17.06 13.37 5.69
CA ASP A 91 17.65 14.44 4.89
C ASP A 91 18.13 15.61 5.78
N ASP A 92 17.37 15.99 6.81
CA ASP A 92 17.77 17.00 7.80
C ASP A 92 19.01 16.58 8.61
N VAL A 93 19.07 15.32 9.04
CA VAL A 93 20.25 14.79 9.76
C VAL A 93 21.49 14.77 8.86
N LEU A 94 21.36 14.32 7.60
CA LEU A 94 22.47 14.31 6.65
C LEU A 94 22.96 15.73 6.34
N SER A 95 22.04 16.67 6.11
CA SER A 95 22.38 18.07 5.86
C SER A 95 23.18 18.70 7.01
N ARG A 96 22.85 18.37 8.27
CA ARG A 96 23.61 18.82 9.44
C ARG A 96 25.00 18.21 9.51
N LEU A 97 25.11 16.90 9.29
CA LEU A 97 26.41 16.22 9.29
C LEU A 97 27.33 16.77 8.20
N GLU A 98 26.80 17.03 7.00
CA GLU A 98 27.56 17.66 5.90
C GLU A 98 27.95 19.11 6.23
N GLY A 99 27.02 19.90 6.78
CA GLY A 99 27.30 21.29 7.20
C GLY A 99 28.31 21.42 8.34
N GLU A 100 28.40 20.44 9.24
CA GLU A 100 29.41 20.39 10.31
C GLU A 100 30.81 20.07 9.76
N THR A 101 30.92 19.36 8.64
CA THR A 101 32.22 19.02 8.02
C THR A 101 32.87 20.18 7.26
N ASP A 102 32.10 21.16 6.81
CA ASP A 102 32.61 22.36 6.11
C ASP A 102 33.04 23.51 7.06
N GLY A 103 32.66 23.45 8.34
CA GLY A 103 32.95 24.48 9.34
C GLY A 103 34.28 24.34 10.09
N SER A 104 35.06 23.28 9.82
CA SER A 104 36.37 23.04 10.45
C SER A 104 37.52 23.21 9.46
N ARG A 105 37.72 24.43 8.94
CA ARG A 105 38.96 24.84 8.26
C ARG A 105 39.30 26.30 8.52
#